data_AF-A0A7X6P3L5-F1
#
_entry.id   AF-A0A7X6P3L5-F1
#
_cell.length_a   1.000
_cell.length_b   1.000
_cell.length_c   1.000
_cell.angle_alpha   90.00
_cell.angle_beta   90.00
_cell.angle_gamma   90.00
#
_symmetry.space_group_name_H-M   'P 1'
#
loop_
_entity.id
_entity.type
_entity.pdbx_description
1 polymer ?
#
loop_
_entity_poly.entity_id
_entity_poly.type
_entity_poly.pdbx_seq_one_letter_code
_entity_poly.pdbx_strand_id
1 'polypeptide(L)'
;MIVRRALATAALAVALGTGCGGGSDAGNAASTHEATAAATTVTVSAAASLAEPFDALALRFADTHPGVTVRINSGPSGRLAAQISAGAPADVVALASASSMETLRIANLVDEPVTFATNRLVIVTRPGNPSDVDGLDDLERVGIVALCGDSAPCGSYAHTLLDAAGVDIPRRRITVGDDATATLGAVANGDADAALVYLTDARAAGDAVSSVEFPESSTLIAEYPIAVVTRPETRRSAESTAAHSTAVREFVAFVGSTDGQAILAAHGFGPP
;
A
#
# COMPACT_ATOMS: atom_id res chain seq x y z
N MET A 1 23.10 47.58 -34.14
CA MET A 1 22.01 48.54 -33.86
C MET A 1 21.36 48.13 -32.55
N ILE A 2 21.86 48.54 -31.38
CA ILE A 2 21.62 49.83 -30.70
C ILE A 2 20.15 50.26 -30.82
N VAL A 3 19.36 50.10 -29.75
CA VAL A 3 18.62 51.20 -29.09
C VAL A 3 18.50 50.88 -27.59
N ARG A 4 19.05 51.79 -26.77
CA ARG A 4 18.86 51.97 -25.32
C ARG A 4 17.67 52.92 -25.09
N ARG A 5 16.86 52.73 -24.04
CA ARG A 5 16.21 53.78 -23.19
C ARG A 5 15.76 53.10 -21.87
N ALA A 6 16.27 53.37 -20.66
CA ALA A 6 16.49 54.58 -19.86
C ALA A 6 15.26 55.07 -19.06
N LEU A 7 15.34 54.84 -17.73
CA LEU A 7 14.90 55.62 -16.55
C LEU A 7 13.43 56.06 -16.36
N ALA A 8 12.89 55.76 -15.18
CA ALA A 8 12.29 56.75 -14.27
C ALA A 8 12.22 56.23 -12.82
N THR A 9 13.02 56.84 -11.94
CA THR A 9 12.99 56.78 -10.48
C THR A 9 11.90 57.70 -9.92
N ALA A 10 11.20 57.27 -8.86
CA ALA A 10 10.47 58.19 -7.97
C ALA A 10 10.68 57.75 -6.51
N ALA A 11 11.52 58.51 -5.81
CA ALA A 11 11.64 58.50 -4.36
C ALA A 11 10.67 59.53 -3.78
N LEU A 12 10.00 59.22 -2.67
CA LEU A 12 9.33 60.23 -1.83
C LEU A 12 9.61 59.95 -0.35
N ALA A 13 9.96 61.03 0.33
CA ALA A 13 10.56 61.12 1.65
C ALA A 13 9.54 61.08 2.82
N VAL A 14 9.96 60.38 3.89
CA VAL A 14 10.10 60.84 5.28
C VAL A 14 8.93 61.58 5.96
N ALA A 15 8.48 61.00 7.08
CA ALA A 15 8.02 61.75 8.26
C ALA A 15 8.60 61.11 9.53
N LEU A 16 9.32 61.92 10.31
CA LEU A 16 9.85 61.61 11.64
C LEU A 16 8.72 61.72 12.68
N GLY A 17 8.71 60.79 13.63
CA GLY A 17 7.91 60.87 14.85
C GLY A 17 8.66 60.25 16.01
N THR A 18 9.41 61.07 16.75
CA THR A 18 9.97 60.74 18.07
C THR A 18 8.86 60.86 19.12
N GLY A 19 8.51 59.74 19.76
CA GLY A 19 7.65 59.70 20.94
C GLY A 19 8.28 58.84 22.02
N CYS A 20 8.86 59.49 23.03
CA CYS A 20 9.32 58.87 24.27
C CYS A 20 8.29 59.19 25.36
N GLY A 21 7.74 58.17 26.02
CA GLY A 21 6.81 58.31 27.13
C GLY A 21 6.81 57.03 27.95
N GLY A 22 7.33 57.11 29.18
CA GLY A 22 7.53 55.98 30.07
C GLY A 22 6.26 55.44 30.72
N GLY A 23 6.40 54.26 31.32
CA GLY A 23 5.37 53.61 32.14
C GLY A 23 5.67 52.13 32.30
N SER A 24 6.45 51.79 33.34
CA SER A 24 6.59 50.43 33.83
C SER A 24 5.25 49.96 34.36
N ASP A 25 4.68 48.89 33.80
CA ASP A 25 3.76 48.03 34.53
C ASP A 25 3.90 46.59 34.05
N ALA A 26 4.31 45.76 35.01
CA ALA A 26 4.44 44.32 34.86
C ALA A 26 3.04 43.70 34.77
N GLY A 27 2.60 43.43 33.55
CA GLY A 27 1.46 42.56 33.28
C GLY A 27 1.95 41.22 32.75
N ASN A 28 2.24 40.28 33.66
CA ASN A 28 2.51 38.88 33.33
C ASN A 28 1.21 38.23 32.81
N ALA A 29 0.85 38.52 31.56
CA ALA A 29 -0.11 37.74 30.82
C ALA A 29 0.60 36.44 30.43
N ALA A 30 0.42 35.43 31.27
CA ALA A 30 0.73 34.05 30.92
C ALA A 30 -0.09 33.72 29.67
N SER A 31 0.54 33.84 28.50
CA SER A 31 0.08 33.17 27.30
C SER A 31 0.17 31.68 27.61
N THR A 32 -0.96 31.06 27.88
CA THR A 32 -1.12 29.62 27.72
C THR A 32 -0.89 29.33 26.25
N HIS A 33 0.38 29.18 25.86
CA HIS A 33 0.73 28.33 24.75
C HIS A 33 0.25 26.94 25.17
N GLU A 34 -0.99 26.60 24.79
CA GLU A 34 -1.27 25.21 24.45
C GLU A 34 -0.19 24.85 23.44
N ALA A 35 0.81 24.10 23.90
CA ALA A 35 1.73 23.44 23.02
C ALA A 35 0.87 22.55 22.13
N THR A 36 0.55 23.02 20.93
CA THR A 36 0.06 22.16 19.85
C THR A 36 1.11 21.07 19.72
N ALA A 37 0.81 19.89 20.25
CA ALA A 37 1.67 18.73 20.16
C ALA A 37 2.05 18.59 18.68
N ALA A 38 3.36 18.57 18.40
CA ALA A 38 3.85 18.50 17.04
C ALA A 38 3.26 17.25 16.37
N ALA A 39 2.55 17.44 15.26
CA ALA A 39 1.91 16.34 14.55
C ALA A 39 2.98 15.33 14.09
N THR A 40 2.80 14.07 14.47
CA THR A 40 3.69 12.96 14.12
C THR A 40 3.17 12.32 12.84
N THR A 41 4.01 12.19 11.80
CA THR A 41 3.61 11.56 10.53
C THR A 41 4.33 10.23 10.33
N VAL A 42 3.61 9.12 10.35
CA VAL A 42 4.11 7.79 9.99
C VAL A 42 4.02 7.61 8.47
N THR A 43 5.12 7.34 7.79
CA THR A 43 5.13 7.08 6.34
C THR A 43 5.15 5.58 6.07
N VAL A 44 4.15 5.09 5.34
CA VAL A 44 3.98 3.66 5.03
C VAL A 44 4.13 3.44 3.54
N SER A 45 5.07 2.58 3.13
CA SER A 45 5.14 2.04 1.77
C SER A 45 4.35 0.73 1.71
N ALA A 46 3.22 0.71 1.02
CA ALA A 46 2.32 -0.43 0.98
C ALA A 46 2.18 -0.98 -0.44
N ALA A 47 2.12 -2.30 -0.61
CA ALA A 47 1.85 -2.91 -1.92
C ALA A 47 0.54 -2.37 -2.53
N ALA A 48 0.44 -2.33 -3.86
CA ALA A 48 -0.72 -1.78 -4.55
C ALA A 48 -2.06 -2.40 -4.10
N SER A 49 -2.10 -3.72 -3.89
CA SER A 49 -3.28 -4.43 -3.38
C SER A 49 -3.67 -4.07 -1.94
N LEU A 50 -2.80 -3.37 -1.21
CA LEU A 50 -3.02 -2.91 0.16
C LEU A 50 -3.50 -1.46 0.24
N ALA A 51 -3.65 -0.75 -0.90
CA ALA A 51 -3.95 0.69 -0.89
C ALA A 51 -5.24 1.03 -0.12
N GLU A 52 -6.38 0.48 -0.55
CA GLU A 52 -7.67 0.73 0.11
C GLU A 52 -7.73 0.26 1.57
N PRO A 53 -7.34 -0.98 1.93
CA PRO A 53 -7.39 -1.40 3.33
C PRO A 53 -6.44 -0.58 4.19
N PHE A 54 -5.27 -0.17 3.69
CA PHE A 54 -4.37 0.65 4.48
C PHE A 54 -4.86 2.10 4.63
N ASP A 55 -5.58 2.66 3.67
CA ASP A 55 -6.25 3.95 3.84
C ASP A 55 -7.31 3.87 4.96
N ALA A 56 -8.08 2.78 5.02
CA ALA A 56 -9.03 2.53 6.10
C ALA A 56 -8.33 2.33 7.46
N LEU A 57 -7.22 1.58 7.49
CA LEU A 57 -6.39 1.41 8.69
C LEU A 57 -5.81 2.75 9.17
N ALA A 58 -5.31 3.59 8.25
CA ALA A 58 -4.75 4.90 8.54
C ALA A 58 -5.79 5.82 9.21
N LEU A 59 -7.02 5.86 8.67
CA LEU A 59 -8.13 6.62 9.24
C LEU A 59 -8.47 6.11 10.65
N ARG A 60 -8.66 4.80 10.81
CA ARG A 60 -9.02 4.21 12.11
C ARG A 60 -7.92 4.38 13.16
N PHE A 61 -6.66 4.32 12.75
CA PHE A 61 -5.53 4.55 13.63
C PHE A 61 -5.47 6.00 14.11
N ALA A 62 -5.70 6.97 13.21
CA ALA A 62 -5.72 8.39 13.55
C ALA A 62 -6.84 8.74 14.55
N ASP A 63 -8.01 8.09 14.46
CA ASP A 63 -9.12 8.27 15.41
C ASP A 63 -8.74 7.88 16.85
N THR A 64 -7.83 6.91 17.00
CA THR A 64 -7.39 6.39 18.30
C THR A 64 -6.06 6.97 18.78
N HIS A 65 -5.33 7.68 17.91
CA HIS A 65 -4.02 8.28 18.20
C HIS A 65 -4.00 9.78 17.80
N PRO A 66 -4.62 10.67 18.60
CA PRO A 66 -4.66 12.09 18.30
C PRO A 66 -3.27 12.69 18.09
N GLY A 67 -3.09 13.47 17.03
CA GLY A 67 -1.80 14.06 16.68
C GLY A 67 -0.89 13.15 15.85
N VAL A 68 -1.32 11.94 15.50
CA VAL A 68 -0.64 11.07 14.53
C VAL A 68 -1.37 11.07 13.19
N THR A 69 -0.62 11.16 12.10
CA THR A 69 -1.10 11.00 10.73
C THR A 69 -0.34 9.88 10.06
N VAL A 70 -1.04 9.01 9.34
CA VAL A 70 -0.41 7.94 8.54
C VAL A 70 -0.50 8.36 7.08
N ARG A 71 0.66 8.44 6.40
CA ARG A 71 0.73 8.76 4.97
C ARG A 71 1.17 7.54 4.19
N ILE A 72 0.40 7.20 3.17
CA ILE A 72 0.59 5.99 2.40
C ILE A 72 1.19 6.30 1.04
N ASN A 73 2.20 5.52 0.67
CA ASN A 73 2.76 5.46 -0.67
C ASN A 73 2.56 4.04 -1.21
N SER A 74 1.62 3.89 -2.15
CA SER A 74 1.26 2.59 -2.69
C SER A 74 1.96 2.29 -4.01
N GLY A 75 2.35 1.05 -4.24
CA GLY A 75 2.95 0.64 -5.51
C GLY A 75 3.36 -0.83 -5.59
N PRO A 76 3.95 -1.28 -6.71
CA PRO A 76 4.42 -2.65 -6.85
C PRO A 76 5.50 -2.99 -5.81
N SER A 77 5.40 -4.15 -5.15
CA SER A 77 6.27 -4.54 -4.04
C SER A 77 7.78 -4.40 -4.36
N GLY A 78 8.20 -4.89 -5.52
CA GLY A 78 9.59 -4.80 -5.96
C GLY A 78 10.07 -3.37 -6.20
N ARG A 79 9.19 -2.48 -6.69
CA ARG A 79 9.50 -1.05 -6.85
C ARG A 79 9.68 -0.38 -5.48
N LEU A 80 8.79 -0.65 -4.54
CA LEU A 80 8.87 -0.10 -3.18
C LEU A 80 10.14 -0.58 -2.47
N ALA A 81 10.47 -1.86 -2.58
CA ALA A 81 11.71 -2.41 -2.05
C ALA A 81 12.94 -1.74 -2.69
N ALA A 82 12.98 -1.59 -4.01
CA ALA A 82 14.07 -0.90 -4.71
C ALA A 82 14.20 0.58 -4.27
N GLN A 83 13.08 1.28 -4.07
CA GLN A 83 13.05 2.66 -3.58
C GLN A 83 13.62 2.76 -2.16
N ILE A 84 13.22 1.87 -1.25
CA ILE A 84 13.74 1.83 0.13
C ILE A 84 15.23 1.53 0.13
N SER A 85 15.68 0.57 -0.67
CA SER A 85 17.10 0.25 -0.89
C SER A 85 17.90 1.45 -1.43
N ALA A 86 17.28 2.28 -2.26
CA ALA A 86 17.86 3.53 -2.76
C ALA A 86 17.77 4.70 -1.75
N GLY A 87 17.22 4.48 -0.56
CA GLY A 87 17.13 5.47 0.52
C GLY A 87 15.85 6.30 0.55
N ALA A 88 14.82 5.94 -0.22
CA ALA A 88 13.53 6.62 -0.19
C ALA A 88 12.91 6.61 1.23
N PRO A 89 12.30 7.72 1.68
CA PRO A 89 11.68 7.82 3.01
C PRO A 89 10.46 6.92 3.19
N ALA A 90 10.60 5.95 4.09
CA ALA A 90 9.51 5.18 4.68
C ALA A 90 9.88 4.85 6.14
N ASP A 91 8.85 4.69 6.97
CA ASP A 91 8.96 4.23 8.36
C ASP A 91 8.45 2.79 8.51
N VAL A 92 7.44 2.42 7.71
CA VAL A 92 6.88 1.06 7.64
C VAL A 92 6.84 0.63 6.19
N VAL A 93 7.09 -0.65 5.94
CA VAL A 93 6.92 -1.28 4.64
C VAL A 93 6.05 -2.53 4.77
N ALA A 94 5.02 -2.63 3.94
CA ALA A 94 4.09 -3.76 3.87
C ALA A 94 4.00 -4.24 2.42
N LEU A 95 4.36 -5.49 2.14
CA LEU A 95 4.53 -6.00 0.78
C LEU A 95 3.64 -7.20 0.50
N ALA A 96 3.28 -7.38 -0.77
CA ALA A 96 2.61 -8.58 -1.29
C ALA A 96 3.63 -9.62 -1.84
N SER A 97 4.90 -9.51 -1.44
CA SER A 97 5.99 -10.31 -1.98
C SER A 97 7.02 -10.59 -0.88
N ALA A 98 7.04 -11.83 -0.41
CA ALA A 98 8.01 -12.31 0.57
C ALA A 98 9.46 -12.14 0.07
N SER A 99 9.72 -12.38 -1.22
CA SER A 99 11.05 -12.19 -1.81
C SER A 99 11.52 -10.72 -1.84
N SER A 100 10.59 -9.78 -2.08
CA SER A 100 10.90 -8.35 -2.00
C SER A 100 11.19 -7.92 -0.57
N MET A 101 10.44 -8.45 0.41
CA MET A 101 10.71 -8.19 1.84
C MET A 101 12.04 -8.80 2.27
N GLU A 102 12.33 -10.03 1.84
CA GLU A 102 13.58 -10.71 2.13
C GLU A 102 14.80 -9.95 1.60
N THR A 103 14.67 -9.31 0.43
CA THR A 103 15.71 -8.41 -0.10
C THR A 103 16.01 -7.26 0.87
N LEU A 104 14.99 -6.64 1.46
CA LEU A 104 15.17 -5.58 2.46
C LEU A 104 15.76 -6.10 3.77
N ARG A 105 15.32 -7.29 4.21
CA ARG A 105 15.80 -7.94 5.44
C ARG A 105 17.29 -8.30 5.33
N ILE A 106 17.70 -8.96 4.25
CA ILE A 106 19.12 -9.29 3.97
C ILE A 106 19.98 -8.02 3.91
N ALA A 107 19.44 -6.93 3.36
CA ALA A 107 20.12 -5.64 3.32
C ALA A 107 20.16 -4.91 4.67
N ASN A 108 19.55 -5.46 5.73
CA ASN A 108 19.39 -4.84 7.05
C ASN A 108 18.70 -3.47 6.99
N LEU A 109 17.71 -3.31 6.10
CA LEU A 109 16.94 -2.08 5.90
C LEU A 109 15.57 -2.12 6.58
N VAL A 110 15.22 -3.24 7.18
CA VAL A 110 14.02 -3.45 7.99
C VAL A 110 14.38 -4.22 9.25
N ASP A 111 13.50 -4.18 10.26
CA ASP A 111 13.52 -5.14 11.36
C ASP A 111 12.95 -6.49 10.91
N GLU A 112 12.76 -7.42 11.85
CA GLU A 112 12.27 -8.75 11.52
C GLU A 112 10.83 -8.66 10.97
N PRO A 113 10.60 -9.05 9.70
CA PRO A 113 9.28 -8.96 9.10
C PRO A 113 8.31 -9.95 9.74
N VAL A 114 7.06 -9.53 9.88
CA VAL A 114 5.97 -10.39 10.35
C VAL A 114 4.87 -10.46 9.30
N THR A 115 4.33 -11.66 9.07
CA THR A 115 3.13 -11.81 8.24
C THR A 115 1.94 -11.21 9.00
N PHE A 116 1.21 -10.30 8.36
CA PHE A 116 0.03 -9.64 8.97
C PHE A 116 -1.27 -9.97 8.24
N ALA A 117 -1.18 -10.48 7.03
CA ALA A 117 -2.31 -10.85 6.20
C ALA A 117 -1.93 -11.97 5.26
N THR A 118 -2.94 -12.70 4.82
CA THR A 118 -2.83 -13.71 3.79
C THR A 118 -3.80 -13.45 2.65
N ASN A 119 -3.54 -14.06 1.51
CA ASN A 119 -4.43 -14.05 0.36
C ASN A 119 -4.37 -15.39 -0.36
N ARG A 120 -5.32 -15.65 -1.23
CA ARG A 120 -5.38 -16.87 -2.03
C ARG A 120 -5.95 -16.58 -3.41
N LEU A 121 -5.66 -17.46 -4.36
CA LEU A 121 -6.24 -17.35 -5.68
C LEU A 121 -7.68 -17.87 -5.70
N VAL A 122 -8.50 -17.23 -6.53
CA VAL A 122 -9.84 -17.67 -6.92
C VAL A 122 -9.91 -17.67 -8.44
N ILE A 123 -10.86 -18.43 -8.98
CA ILE A 123 -11.21 -18.30 -10.38
C ILE A 123 -12.20 -17.13 -10.48
N VAL A 124 -11.95 -16.19 -11.39
CA VAL A 124 -12.93 -15.15 -11.74
C VAL A 124 -13.50 -15.44 -13.12
N THR A 125 -14.80 -15.22 -13.29
CA THR A 125 -15.52 -15.34 -14.56
C THR A 125 -16.36 -14.09 -14.79
N ARG A 126 -16.96 -13.97 -15.98
CA ARG A 126 -17.94 -12.92 -16.24
C ARG A 126 -19.16 -13.04 -15.30
N PRO A 127 -19.89 -11.94 -15.02
CA PRO A 127 -21.02 -11.95 -14.09
C PRO A 127 -22.00 -13.10 -14.38
N GLY A 128 -22.34 -13.85 -13.33
CA GLY A 128 -23.25 -14.99 -13.40
C GLY A 128 -22.60 -16.31 -13.84
N ASN A 129 -21.27 -16.36 -13.99
CA ASN A 129 -20.52 -17.56 -14.36
C ASN A 129 -21.07 -18.28 -15.62
N PRO A 130 -21.08 -17.61 -16.79
CA PRO A 130 -21.74 -18.13 -17.99
C PRO A 130 -21.11 -19.42 -18.55
N SER A 131 -19.88 -19.73 -18.14
CA SER A 131 -19.14 -20.93 -18.52
C SER A 131 -19.32 -22.09 -17.52
N ASP A 132 -20.13 -21.89 -16.47
CA ASP A 132 -20.44 -22.89 -15.44
C ASP A 132 -19.17 -23.49 -14.82
N VAL A 133 -18.19 -22.63 -14.50
CA VAL A 133 -16.91 -23.06 -13.90
C VAL A 133 -17.10 -23.32 -12.42
N ASP A 134 -16.75 -24.51 -11.95
CA ASP A 134 -16.81 -24.91 -10.55
C ASP A 134 -15.43 -25.19 -9.94
N GLY A 135 -14.38 -25.33 -10.78
CA GLY A 135 -13.02 -25.60 -10.30
C GLY A 135 -11.95 -25.49 -11.39
N LEU A 136 -10.71 -25.85 -11.04
CA LEU A 136 -9.56 -25.75 -11.95
C LEU A 136 -9.72 -26.63 -13.19
N ASP A 137 -10.27 -27.84 -13.06
CA ASP A 137 -10.47 -28.78 -14.17
C ASP A 137 -11.31 -28.18 -15.31
N ASP A 138 -12.24 -27.30 -14.97
CA ASP A 138 -13.10 -26.65 -15.95
C ASP A 138 -12.35 -25.63 -16.83
N LEU A 139 -11.18 -25.17 -16.40
CA LEU A 139 -10.36 -24.25 -17.19
C LEU A 139 -9.85 -24.91 -18.49
N GLU A 140 -9.85 -26.24 -18.59
CA GLU A 140 -9.55 -26.96 -19.83
C GLU A 140 -10.68 -26.89 -20.86
N ARG A 141 -11.91 -26.57 -20.45
CA ARG A 141 -13.07 -26.51 -21.37
C ARG A 141 -13.54 -25.10 -21.68
N VAL A 142 -13.13 -24.09 -20.92
CA VAL A 142 -13.46 -22.69 -21.24
C VAL A 142 -12.75 -22.19 -22.50
N GLY A 143 -13.20 -21.04 -23.00
CA GLY A 143 -12.68 -20.40 -24.22
C GLY A 143 -11.29 -19.80 -24.00
N ILE A 144 -11.20 -18.60 -23.41
CA ILE A 144 -9.91 -17.96 -23.10
C ILE A 144 -9.74 -17.87 -21.57
N VAL A 145 -8.55 -18.25 -21.08
CA VAL A 145 -8.15 -18.09 -19.67
C VAL A 145 -7.09 -17.01 -19.58
N ALA A 146 -7.28 -16.03 -18.70
CA ALA A 146 -6.25 -15.06 -18.37
C ALA A 146 -5.41 -15.54 -17.19
N LEU A 147 -4.08 -15.50 -17.33
CA LEU A 147 -3.13 -15.78 -16.27
C LEU A 147 -2.12 -14.63 -16.18
N CYS A 148 -1.59 -14.36 -14.99
CA CYS A 148 -0.44 -13.48 -14.88
C CYS A 148 0.81 -14.14 -15.50
N GLY A 149 1.77 -13.35 -15.98
CA GLY A 149 3.09 -13.88 -16.34
C GLY A 149 3.85 -14.47 -15.14
N ASP A 150 4.74 -15.45 -15.39
CA ASP A 150 5.52 -16.18 -14.38
C ASP A 150 6.34 -15.30 -13.41
N SER A 151 6.71 -14.10 -13.85
CA SER A 151 7.46 -13.14 -13.05
C SER A 151 6.63 -12.49 -11.95
N ALA A 152 5.30 -12.50 -12.07
CA ALA A 152 4.37 -11.99 -11.07
C ALA A 152 3.96 -13.12 -10.10
N PRO A 153 3.84 -12.84 -8.78
CA PRO A 153 3.41 -13.84 -7.80
C PRO A 153 2.07 -14.54 -8.12
N CYS A 154 1.09 -13.83 -8.70
CA CYS A 154 -0.16 -14.45 -9.12
C CYS A 154 0.04 -15.50 -10.23
N GLY A 155 1.04 -15.32 -11.10
CA GLY A 155 1.33 -16.24 -12.20
C GLY A 155 2.02 -17.49 -11.69
N SER A 156 3.06 -17.33 -10.86
CA SER A 156 3.75 -18.47 -10.27
C SER A 156 2.83 -19.31 -9.38
N TYR A 157 1.91 -18.67 -8.64
CA TYR A 157 0.90 -19.38 -7.86
C TYR A 157 -0.14 -20.08 -8.74
N ALA A 158 -0.63 -19.42 -9.78
CA ALA A 158 -1.56 -20.04 -10.72
C ALA A 158 -0.94 -21.28 -11.38
N HIS A 159 0.29 -21.18 -11.86
CA HIS A 159 1.01 -22.31 -12.44
C HIS A 159 1.21 -23.46 -11.45
N THR A 160 1.62 -23.16 -10.22
CA THR A 160 1.78 -24.18 -9.18
C THR A 160 0.46 -24.92 -8.89
N LEU A 161 -0.66 -24.20 -8.84
CA LEU A 161 -1.98 -24.78 -8.59
C LEU A 161 -2.48 -25.62 -9.77
N LEU A 162 -2.32 -25.12 -11.00
CA LEU A 162 -2.68 -25.85 -12.23
C LEU A 162 -1.86 -27.13 -12.37
N ASP A 163 -0.54 -27.07 -12.13
CA ASP A 163 0.35 -28.21 -12.18
C ASP A 163 -0.01 -29.26 -11.12
N ALA A 164 -0.33 -28.81 -9.90
CA ALA A 164 -0.75 -29.70 -8.81
C ALA A 164 -2.10 -30.39 -9.10
N ALA A 165 -3.02 -29.70 -9.78
CA ALA A 165 -4.30 -30.23 -10.21
C ALA A 165 -4.20 -31.09 -11.50
N GLY A 166 -3.07 -31.03 -12.22
CA GLY A 166 -2.89 -31.73 -13.48
C GLY A 166 -3.68 -31.11 -14.65
N VAL A 167 -4.00 -29.82 -14.55
CA VAL A 167 -4.79 -29.06 -15.52
C VAL A 167 -3.89 -28.46 -16.59
N ASP A 168 -4.07 -28.83 -17.86
CA ASP A 168 -3.30 -28.32 -18.99
C ASP A 168 -4.16 -27.42 -19.89
N ILE A 169 -3.98 -26.11 -19.75
CA ILE A 169 -4.64 -25.14 -20.62
C ILE A 169 -3.77 -24.93 -21.88
N PRO A 170 -4.28 -25.24 -23.09
CA PRO A 170 -3.52 -25.05 -24.31
C PRO A 170 -3.12 -23.59 -24.49
N ARG A 171 -1.83 -23.34 -24.76
CA ARG A 171 -1.25 -21.99 -24.88
C ARG A 171 -2.03 -21.00 -25.75
N ARG A 172 -2.68 -21.47 -26.83
CA ARG A 172 -3.52 -20.64 -27.72
C ARG A 172 -4.78 -20.07 -27.05
N ARG A 173 -5.18 -20.62 -25.90
CA ARG A 173 -6.31 -20.20 -25.06
C ARG A 173 -5.86 -19.41 -23.83
N ILE A 174 -4.57 -19.11 -23.70
CA ILE A 174 -4.05 -18.31 -22.60
C ILE A 174 -3.82 -16.89 -23.10
N THR A 175 -4.41 -15.91 -22.43
CA THR A 175 -3.98 -14.52 -22.50
C THR A 175 -3.18 -14.18 -21.24
N VAL A 176 -2.14 -13.38 -21.38
CA VAL A 176 -1.21 -13.11 -20.27
C VAL A 176 -1.34 -11.66 -19.83
N GLY A 177 -1.67 -11.45 -18.56
CA GLY A 177 -1.66 -10.15 -17.91
C GLY A 177 -0.32 -9.86 -17.22
N ASP A 178 0.04 -8.57 -17.15
CA ASP A 178 1.25 -8.13 -16.45
C ASP A 178 1.16 -8.31 -14.92
N ASP A 179 -0.05 -8.20 -14.37
CA ASP A 179 -0.36 -8.37 -12.95
C ASP A 179 -1.82 -8.87 -12.75
N ALA A 180 -2.21 -9.07 -11.49
CA ALA A 180 -3.54 -9.58 -11.16
C ALA A 180 -4.67 -8.62 -11.58
N THR A 181 -4.44 -7.31 -11.56
CA THR A 181 -5.40 -6.30 -11.99
C THR A 181 -5.64 -6.36 -13.49
N ALA A 182 -4.57 -6.42 -14.29
CA ALA A 182 -4.67 -6.58 -15.74
C ALA A 182 -5.31 -7.93 -16.12
N THR A 183 -4.96 -8.98 -15.39
CA THR A 183 -5.50 -10.33 -15.57
C THR A 183 -7.01 -10.39 -15.27
N LEU A 184 -7.46 -9.77 -14.18
CA LEU A 184 -8.89 -9.62 -13.87
C LEU A 184 -9.60 -8.77 -14.93
N GLY A 185 -8.95 -7.68 -15.37
CA GLY A 185 -9.46 -6.77 -16.39
C GLY A 185 -9.79 -7.47 -17.70
N ALA A 186 -9.01 -8.48 -18.11
CA ALA A 186 -9.30 -9.28 -19.30
C ALA A 186 -10.66 -9.99 -19.21
N VAL A 187 -11.06 -10.48 -18.03
CA VAL A 187 -12.39 -11.08 -17.82
C VAL A 187 -13.47 -10.01 -17.78
N ALA A 188 -13.24 -8.92 -17.05
CA ALA A 188 -14.21 -7.82 -16.93
C ALA A 188 -14.52 -7.16 -18.28
N ASN A 189 -13.54 -7.08 -19.18
CA ASN A 189 -13.67 -6.52 -20.53
C ASN A 189 -14.21 -7.53 -21.56
N GLY A 190 -14.27 -8.82 -21.21
CA GLY A 190 -14.72 -9.90 -22.11
C GLY A 190 -13.64 -10.43 -23.06
N ASP A 191 -12.38 -10.09 -22.83
CA ASP A 191 -11.22 -10.65 -23.55
C ASP A 191 -10.87 -12.09 -23.09
N ALA A 192 -11.30 -12.46 -21.88
CA ALA A 192 -11.18 -13.79 -21.30
C ALA A 192 -12.50 -14.27 -20.68
N ASP A 193 -12.70 -15.59 -20.65
CA ASP A 193 -13.86 -16.24 -20.03
C ASP A 193 -13.64 -16.57 -18.57
N ALA A 194 -12.39 -16.82 -18.18
CA ALA A 194 -11.98 -17.09 -16.81
C ALA A 194 -10.58 -16.53 -16.53
N ALA A 195 -10.23 -16.33 -15.26
CA ALA A 195 -8.87 -16.03 -14.85
C ALA A 195 -8.57 -16.53 -13.43
N LEU A 196 -7.29 -16.73 -13.13
CA LEU A 196 -6.82 -16.99 -11.76
C LEU A 196 -6.21 -15.70 -11.19
N VAL A 197 -6.87 -15.14 -10.17
CA VAL A 197 -6.50 -13.85 -9.52
C VAL A 197 -6.72 -13.93 -8.02
N TYR A 198 -6.27 -12.93 -7.25
CA TYR A 198 -6.48 -12.95 -5.81
C TYR A 198 -7.95 -12.69 -5.43
N LEU A 199 -8.39 -13.31 -4.33
CA LEU A 199 -9.73 -13.09 -3.76
C LEU A 199 -10.00 -11.59 -3.52
N THR A 200 -9.00 -10.86 -3.06
CA THR A 200 -9.11 -9.42 -2.81
C THR A 200 -9.39 -8.63 -4.08
N ASP A 201 -8.77 -9.00 -5.21
CA ASP A 201 -9.00 -8.32 -6.50
C ASP A 201 -10.42 -8.61 -7.00
N ALA A 202 -10.88 -9.86 -6.88
CA ALA A 202 -12.25 -10.25 -7.20
C ALA A 202 -13.28 -9.47 -6.36
N ARG A 203 -13.02 -9.28 -5.07
CA ARG A 203 -13.89 -8.48 -4.19
C ARG A 203 -13.88 -7.00 -4.54
N ALA A 204 -12.72 -6.44 -4.82
CA ALA A 204 -12.59 -5.04 -5.22
C ALA A 204 -13.34 -4.75 -6.54
N ALA A 205 -13.39 -5.73 -7.45
CA ALA A 205 -14.12 -5.62 -8.71
C ALA A 205 -15.66 -5.68 -8.55
N GLY A 206 -16.16 -6.17 -7.41
CA GLY A 206 -17.60 -6.25 -7.12
C GLY A 206 -18.38 -6.97 -8.22
N ASP A 207 -19.50 -6.38 -8.64
CA ASP A 207 -20.42 -6.97 -9.62
C ASP A 207 -19.85 -7.05 -11.05
N ALA A 208 -18.64 -6.54 -11.31
CA ALA A 208 -18.00 -6.64 -12.62
C ALA A 208 -17.57 -8.07 -12.97
N VAL A 209 -17.41 -8.95 -11.97
CA VAL A 209 -17.00 -10.34 -12.13
C VAL A 209 -17.79 -11.26 -11.19
N SER A 210 -17.70 -12.56 -11.41
CA SER A 210 -18.10 -13.58 -10.43
C SER A 210 -16.87 -14.34 -9.96
N SER A 211 -16.81 -14.67 -8.68
CA SER A 211 -15.71 -15.44 -8.09
C SER A 211 -16.15 -16.87 -7.79
N VAL A 212 -15.32 -17.83 -8.19
CA VAL A 212 -15.47 -19.26 -7.92
C VAL A 212 -14.30 -19.70 -7.06
N GLU A 213 -14.60 -20.20 -5.87
CA GLU A 213 -13.60 -20.79 -4.98
C GLU A 213 -13.36 -22.25 -5.34
N PHE A 214 -12.10 -22.69 -5.22
CA PHE A 214 -11.71 -24.08 -5.51
C PHE A 214 -10.83 -24.62 -4.37
N PRO A 215 -10.88 -25.94 -4.07
CA PRO A 215 -10.22 -26.52 -2.90
C PRO A 215 -8.70 -26.24 -2.80
N GLU A 216 -8.00 -26.32 -3.92
CA GLU A 216 -6.54 -26.16 -4.02
C GLU A 216 -6.10 -24.76 -3.63
N SER A 217 -6.97 -23.75 -3.71
CA SER A 217 -6.67 -22.37 -3.29
C SER A 217 -6.24 -22.26 -1.83
N SER A 218 -6.66 -23.20 -0.98
CA SER A 218 -6.27 -23.26 0.43
C SER A 218 -4.86 -23.82 0.67
N THR A 219 -4.25 -24.43 -0.34
CA THR A 219 -2.93 -25.08 -0.21
C THR A 219 -1.76 -24.16 -0.54
N LEU A 220 -2.04 -23.05 -1.25
CA LEU A 220 -1.04 -22.08 -1.65
C LEU A 220 -1.47 -20.68 -1.25
N ILE A 221 -1.00 -20.29 -0.07
CA ILE A 221 -1.35 -19.03 0.58
C ILE A 221 -0.28 -17.98 0.29
N ALA A 222 -0.72 -16.84 -0.22
CA ALA A 222 0.10 -15.67 -0.43
C ALA A 222 0.27 -14.92 0.89
N GLU A 223 1.50 -14.79 1.38
CA GLU A 223 1.79 -14.07 2.61
C GLU A 223 2.12 -12.60 2.35
N TYR A 224 1.64 -11.74 3.25
CA TYR A 224 1.88 -10.30 3.21
C TYR A 224 2.69 -9.92 4.45
N PRO A 225 4.03 -9.75 4.31
CA PRO A 225 4.86 -9.28 5.41
C PRO A 225 4.79 -7.76 5.60
N ILE A 226 4.88 -7.33 6.85
CA ILE A 226 5.06 -5.94 7.29
C ILE A 226 6.29 -5.83 8.19
N ALA A 227 7.03 -4.73 8.07
CA ALA A 227 8.20 -4.46 8.89
C ALA A 227 8.42 -2.95 9.09
N VAL A 228 9.11 -2.58 10.16
CA VAL A 228 9.61 -1.23 10.39
C VAL A 228 10.90 -1.03 9.60
N VAL A 229 10.99 0.05 8.84
CA VAL A 229 12.19 0.39 8.07
C VAL A 229 13.29 0.90 9.01
N THR A 230 14.42 0.21 9.05
CA THR A 230 15.58 0.58 9.86
C THR A 230 16.45 1.57 9.10
N ARG A 231 16.91 2.61 9.78
CA ARG A 231 17.78 3.64 9.21
C ARG A 231 18.87 3.99 10.20
N PRO A 232 20.10 4.30 9.73
CA PRO A 232 21.11 4.90 10.57
C PRO A 232 20.59 6.21 11.19
N GLU A 233 20.85 6.41 12.48
CA GLU A 233 20.25 7.44 13.35
C GLU A 233 20.51 8.91 12.94
N THR A 234 21.31 9.15 11.90
CA THR A 234 21.80 10.48 11.49
C THR A 234 20.74 11.43 10.91
N ARG A 235 19.44 11.11 10.96
CA ARG A 235 18.39 11.86 10.23
C ARG A 235 17.22 12.43 11.04
N ARG A 236 17.11 12.32 12.37
CA ARG A 236 16.02 12.96 13.14
C ARG A 236 16.42 13.52 14.50
N SER A 237 15.80 14.62 14.93
CA SER A 237 16.00 15.26 16.24
C SER A 237 15.44 14.39 17.38
N ALA A 238 16.22 14.20 18.45
CA ALA A 238 16.01 13.20 19.50
C ALA A 238 14.58 13.09 20.09
N GLU A 239 13.89 14.20 20.36
CA GLU A 239 12.55 14.20 20.98
C GLU A 239 11.43 13.84 19.98
N SER A 240 11.58 14.28 18.72
CA SER A 240 10.75 13.83 17.59
C SER A 240 11.02 12.36 17.25
N THR A 241 12.18 11.79 17.62
CA THR A 241 12.51 10.40 17.33
C THR A 241 11.73 9.41 18.21
N ALA A 242 11.55 9.70 19.51
CA ALA A 242 10.91 8.78 20.45
C ALA A 242 9.39 8.66 20.19
N ALA A 243 8.67 9.77 20.17
CA ALA A 243 7.22 9.80 19.88
C ALA A 243 6.92 9.20 18.49
N HIS A 244 7.73 9.55 17.49
CA HIS A 244 7.61 8.96 16.15
C HIS A 244 7.89 7.47 16.13
N SER A 245 8.95 7.01 16.81
CA SER A 245 9.28 5.58 16.86
C SER A 245 8.20 4.77 17.58
N THR A 246 7.54 5.34 18.59
CA THR A 246 6.38 4.75 19.24
C THR A 246 5.21 4.66 18.28
N ALA A 247 4.82 5.76 17.63
CA ALA A 247 3.71 5.79 16.66
C ALA A 247 3.90 4.78 15.51
N VAL A 248 5.14 4.63 15.01
CA VAL A 248 5.48 3.64 13.97
C VAL A 248 5.21 2.21 14.44
N ARG A 249 5.68 1.85 15.65
CA ARG A 249 5.46 0.50 16.21
C ARG A 249 4.00 0.26 16.57
N GLU A 250 3.31 1.27 17.10
CA GLU A 250 1.88 1.21 17.39
C GLU A 250 1.06 1.00 16.11
N PHE A 251 1.43 1.63 15.00
CA PHE A 251 0.76 1.39 13.72
C PHE A 251 0.93 -0.05 13.26
N VAL A 252 2.16 -0.60 13.28
CA VAL A 252 2.40 -2.01 12.90
C VAL A 252 1.61 -2.97 13.82
N ALA A 253 1.60 -2.71 15.13
CA ALA A 253 0.82 -3.49 16.09
C ALA A 253 -0.70 -3.35 15.83
N PHE A 254 -1.17 -2.16 15.46
CA PHE A 254 -2.56 -1.90 15.14
C PHE A 254 -3.02 -2.68 13.89
N VAL A 255 -2.19 -2.79 12.85
CA VAL A 255 -2.49 -3.61 11.66
C VAL A 255 -2.75 -5.08 12.05
N GLY A 256 -2.01 -5.62 13.01
CA GLY A 256 -2.21 -6.97 13.55
C GLY A 256 -3.29 -7.09 14.64
N SER A 257 -3.89 -5.97 15.09
CA SER A 257 -4.91 -5.97 16.14
C SER A 257 -6.26 -6.51 15.65
N THR A 258 -7.20 -6.77 16.57
CA THR A 258 -8.56 -7.18 16.21
C THR A 258 -9.25 -6.19 15.28
N ASP A 259 -9.12 -4.89 15.53
CA ASP A 259 -9.69 -3.83 14.68
C ASP A 259 -9.01 -3.83 13.30
N GLY A 260 -7.68 -3.96 13.27
CA GLY A 260 -6.93 -3.99 12.01
C GLY A 260 -7.26 -5.21 11.15
N GLN A 261 -7.34 -6.39 11.77
CA GLN A 261 -7.72 -7.63 11.11
C GLN A 261 -9.18 -7.60 10.63
N ALA A 262 -10.09 -6.95 11.36
CA ALA A 262 -11.47 -6.78 10.91
C ALA A 262 -11.55 -5.92 9.63
N ILE A 263 -10.75 -4.86 9.53
CA ILE A 263 -10.63 -4.04 8.32
C ILE A 263 -10.07 -4.88 7.17
N LEU A 264 -8.96 -5.59 7.38
CA LEU A 264 -8.36 -6.46 6.37
C LEU A 264 -9.33 -7.55 5.87
N ALA A 265 -10.07 -8.19 6.77
CA ALA A 265 -11.07 -9.20 6.44
C ALA A 265 -12.23 -8.63 5.62
N ALA A 266 -12.66 -7.40 5.89
CA ALA A 266 -13.67 -6.71 5.09
C ALA A 266 -13.23 -6.53 3.62
N HIS A 267 -11.92 -6.35 3.39
CA HIS A 267 -11.32 -6.27 2.06
C HIS A 267 -10.92 -7.64 1.47
N GLY A 268 -11.14 -8.75 2.18
CA GLY A 268 -10.90 -10.11 1.67
C GLY A 268 -9.55 -10.72 1.96
N PHE A 269 -8.73 -10.06 2.79
CA PHE A 269 -7.52 -10.68 3.30
C PHE A 269 -7.86 -11.71 4.38
N GLY A 270 -7.08 -12.79 4.41
CA GLY A 270 -7.10 -13.76 5.50
C GLY A 270 -6.19 -13.32 6.65
N PRO A 271 -6.34 -13.94 7.83
CA PRO A 271 -5.42 -13.73 8.95
C PRO A 271 -4.03 -14.31 8.62
N PRO A 272 -2.98 -13.88 9.33
CA PRO A 272 -1.66 -14.51 9.28
C PRO A 272 -1.67 -15.96 9.78
#